data_AF-A0A142BR67-F1
#
_entry.id   AF-A0A142BR67-F1
#
_cell.length_a   1.000
_cell.length_b   1.000
_cell.length_c   1.000
_cell.angle_alpha   90.00
_cell.angle_beta   90.00
_cell.angle_gamma   90.00
#
_symmetry.space_group_name_H-M   'P 1'
#
loop_
_entity.id
_entity.type
_entity.pdbx_description
1 polymer ?
#
loop_
_entity_poly.entity_id
_entity_poly.type
_entity_poly.pdbx_seq_one_letter_code
_entity_poly.pdbx_strand_id
1 'polypeptide(L)'
;MSKRGRGLRSSSRKEETKSSKSIMKTTDRFISVSFRYFHNVDDIGQSIDSWRVDGSLPDLIEKLVYLTANGITKVSSDGIFTNYTRFPDSAVNDFKCPDEISVDENWGVIKNIGGQKRRVAGFLKDNVFYIVFFDKDHRFWKSRK
;
A
#
# COMPACT_ATOMS: atom_id res chain seq x y z
N MET A 1 66.35 46.34 -4.98
CA MET A 1 64.88 46.36 -5.08
C MET A 1 64.33 45.00 -4.67
N SER A 2 63.47 44.96 -3.65
CA SER A 2 62.88 43.75 -3.06
C SER A 2 61.71 43.23 -3.90
N LYS A 3 61.74 41.95 -4.32
CA LYS A 3 60.57 41.27 -4.89
C LYS A 3 59.95 40.34 -3.84
N ARG A 4 58.85 40.85 -3.28
CA ARG A 4 57.91 40.19 -2.36
C ARG A 4 57.34 38.89 -2.96
N GLY A 5 57.21 37.87 -2.11
CA GLY A 5 56.71 36.55 -2.45
C GLY A 5 55.20 36.45 -2.66
N ARG A 6 54.77 35.27 -3.10
CA ARG A 6 53.39 34.79 -3.01
C ARG A 6 53.42 33.38 -2.41
N GLY A 7 53.13 33.29 -1.11
CA GLY A 7 52.82 32.03 -0.45
C GLY A 7 51.53 31.46 -1.00
N LEU A 8 51.54 30.17 -1.33
CA LEU A 8 50.36 29.39 -1.68
C LEU A 8 49.42 29.38 -0.46
N ARG A 9 48.21 29.92 -0.61
CA ARG A 9 47.16 29.80 0.41
C ARG A 9 46.74 28.34 0.50
N SER A 10 46.96 27.70 1.65
CA SER A 10 46.35 26.41 1.95
C SER A 10 44.85 26.60 2.10
N SER A 11 44.08 25.95 1.23
CA SER A 11 42.64 25.84 1.37
C SER A 11 42.35 24.80 2.45
N SER A 12 42.08 25.22 3.69
CA SER A 12 41.48 24.33 4.69
C SER A 12 40.07 23.97 4.22
N ARG A 13 39.90 22.76 3.67
CA ARG A 13 38.57 22.19 3.43
C ARG A 13 37.89 22.07 4.79
N LYS A 14 36.78 22.79 4.99
CA LYS A 14 35.93 22.59 6.17
C LYS A 14 35.37 21.16 6.08
N GLU A 15 35.68 20.35 7.08
CA GLU A 15 35.07 19.03 7.28
C GLU A 15 33.55 19.18 7.29
N GLU A 16 32.86 18.22 6.68
CA GLU A 16 31.40 18.20 6.61
C GLU A 16 30.78 18.25 8.02
N THR A 17 30.13 19.37 8.37
CA THR A 17 29.30 19.50 9.56
C THR A 17 27.87 19.02 9.30
N LYS A 18 27.69 17.88 8.64
CA LYS A 18 26.37 17.21 8.60
C LYS A 18 26.35 16.17 9.70
N SER A 19 25.63 16.47 10.78
CA SER A 19 25.26 15.47 11.77
C SER A 19 24.68 14.26 11.05
N SER A 20 25.31 13.11 11.21
CA SER A 20 24.82 11.83 10.73
C SER A 20 23.38 11.66 11.22
N LYS A 21 22.42 11.71 10.30
CA LYS A 21 21.04 11.31 10.62
C LYS A 21 21.12 9.89 11.15
N SER A 22 20.74 9.69 12.41
CA SER A 22 20.58 8.35 12.96
C SER A 22 19.65 7.60 12.02
N ILE A 23 20.17 6.55 11.38
CA ILE A 23 19.35 5.60 10.64
C ILE A 23 18.47 4.94 11.71
N MET A 24 17.29 5.51 11.95
CA MET A 24 16.25 4.78 12.64
C MET A 24 16.03 3.55 11.77
N LYS A 25 16.44 2.38 12.27
CA LYS A 25 15.97 1.10 11.76
C LYS A 25 14.47 1.07 12.05
N THR A 26 13.66 1.72 11.21
CA THR A 26 12.26 1.36 11.08
C THR A 26 12.27 -0.07 10.59
N THR A 27 12.09 -1.02 11.52
CA THR A 27 11.75 -2.38 11.18
C THR A 27 10.44 -2.30 10.41
N ASP A 28 10.53 -2.35 9.09
CA ASP A 28 9.37 -2.32 8.21
C ASP A 28 8.47 -3.50 8.60
N ARG A 29 7.21 -3.21 8.90
CA ARG A 29 6.28 -4.21 9.45
C ARG A 29 5.69 -5.01 8.31
N PHE A 30 5.80 -6.33 8.38
CA PHE A 30 5.19 -7.23 7.41
C PHE A 30 3.68 -7.35 7.65
N ILE A 31 2.94 -7.57 6.56
CA ILE A 31 1.49 -7.72 6.59
C ILE A 31 1.13 -9.20 6.52
N SER A 32 0.27 -9.66 7.42
CA SER A 32 -0.44 -10.95 7.29
C SER A 32 -1.79 -10.74 6.62
N VAL A 33 -2.34 -11.75 5.94
CA VAL A 33 -3.63 -11.65 5.27
C VAL A 33 -4.64 -12.59 5.93
N SER A 34 -5.87 -12.12 6.14
CA SER A 34 -6.97 -12.93 6.66
C SER A 34 -8.21 -12.81 5.80
N PHE A 35 -8.89 -13.93 5.57
CA PHE A 35 -10.17 -13.99 4.87
C PHE A 35 -11.36 -14.11 5.84
N ARG A 36 -11.17 -13.84 7.14
CA ARG A 36 -12.22 -13.99 8.17
C ARG A 36 -13.52 -13.25 7.84
N TYR A 37 -13.41 -12.07 7.21
CA TYR A 37 -14.54 -11.21 6.85
C TYR A 37 -14.78 -11.18 5.33
N PHE A 38 -14.28 -12.17 4.59
CA PHE A 38 -14.37 -12.15 3.15
C PHE A 38 -15.79 -12.49 2.68
N HIS A 39 -16.39 -11.57 1.92
CA HIS A 39 -17.70 -11.76 1.31
C HIS A 39 -17.55 -12.47 -0.02
N ASN A 40 -17.65 -13.80 0.02
CA ASN A 40 -17.51 -14.66 -1.15
C ASN A 40 -18.81 -14.79 -1.95
N VAL A 41 -19.32 -13.67 -2.46
CA VAL A 41 -20.58 -13.61 -3.21
C VAL A 41 -20.45 -12.70 -4.44
N ASP A 42 -21.24 -12.99 -5.47
CA ASP A 42 -21.30 -12.19 -6.69
C ASP A 42 -22.42 -11.16 -6.61
N ASP A 43 -22.08 -9.96 -6.16
CA ASP A 43 -22.97 -8.81 -6.05
C ASP A 43 -22.30 -7.52 -6.58
N ILE A 44 -22.09 -6.53 -5.72
CA ILE A 44 -21.17 -5.42 -5.98
C ILE A 44 -19.69 -5.89 -5.88
N GLY A 45 -19.42 -6.90 -5.07
CA GLY A 45 -18.19 -7.66 -5.06
C GLY A 45 -18.23 -8.84 -6.04
N GLN A 46 -17.21 -9.69 -5.96
CA GLN A 46 -17.15 -10.92 -6.72
C GLN A 46 -16.69 -12.07 -5.83
N SER A 47 -17.17 -13.27 -6.15
CA SER A 47 -16.74 -14.50 -5.52
C SER A 47 -15.34 -14.93 -6.01
N ILE A 48 -14.72 -15.85 -5.27
CA ILE A 48 -13.52 -16.57 -5.69
C ILE A 48 -13.76 -17.30 -7.02
N ASP A 49 -14.96 -17.86 -7.22
CA ASP A 49 -15.26 -18.60 -8.44
C ASP A 49 -15.29 -17.68 -9.66
N SER A 50 -15.90 -16.51 -9.54
CA SER A 50 -15.85 -15.48 -10.59
C SER A 50 -14.42 -15.08 -10.95
N TRP A 51 -13.56 -14.87 -9.94
CA TRP A 51 -12.14 -14.53 -10.16
C TRP A 51 -11.32 -15.71 -10.72
N ARG A 52 -11.75 -16.94 -10.46
CA ARG A 52 -11.15 -18.13 -11.06
C ARG A 52 -11.53 -18.24 -12.53
N VAL A 53 -12.81 -18.06 -12.86
CA VAL A 53 -13.34 -18.16 -14.23
C VAL A 53 -12.79 -17.06 -15.12
N ASP A 54 -12.64 -15.83 -14.61
CA ASP A 54 -12.10 -14.71 -15.37
C ASP A 54 -10.55 -14.69 -15.47
N GLY A 55 -9.88 -15.64 -14.80
CA GLY A 55 -8.43 -15.79 -14.82
C GLY A 55 -7.66 -14.83 -13.91
N SER A 56 -8.32 -14.06 -13.04
CA SER A 56 -7.68 -13.08 -12.14
C SER A 56 -7.12 -13.70 -10.85
N LEU A 57 -7.58 -14.89 -10.47
CA LEU A 57 -7.18 -15.53 -9.22
C LEU A 57 -5.66 -15.77 -9.11
N PRO A 58 -4.94 -16.24 -10.15
CA PRO A 58 -3.48 -16.35 -10.10
C PRO A 58 -2.78 -15.01 -9.81
N ASP A 59 -3.20 -13.94 -10.48
CA ASP A 59 -2.65 -12.59 -10.27
C ASP A 59 -2.85 -12.10 -8.83
N LEU A 60 -3.99 -12.45 -8.22
CA LEU A 60 -4.26 -12.16 -6.82
C LEU A 60 -3.27 -12.90 -5.92
N ILE A 61 -3.09 -14.21 -6.11
CA ILE A 61 -2.18 -15.00 -5.29
C ILE A 61 -0.75 -14.44 -5.39
N GLU A 62 -0.27 -14.09 -6.58
CA GLU A 62 1.03 -13.45 -6.75
C GLU A 62 1.13 -12.12 -6.02
N LYS A 63 0.07 -11.28 -6.06
CA LYS A 63 0.06 -10.02 -5.29
C LYS A 63 0.05 -10.27 -3.78
N LEU A 64 -0.69 -11.26 -3.29
CA LEU A 64 -0.71 -11.59 -1.86
C LEU A 64 0.66 -12.11 -1.40
N VAL A 65 1.31 -12.97 -2.18
CA VAL A 65 2.69 -13.41 -1.91
C VAL A 65 3.61 -12.19 -1.83
N TYR A 66 3.58 -11.30 -2.82
CA TYR A 66 4.39 -10.08 -2.80
C TYR A 66 4.11 -9.21 -1.57
N LEU A 67 2.83 -9.01 -1.23
CA LEU A 67 2.41 -8.20 -0.08
C LEU A 67 2.98 -8.77 1.23
N THR A 68 2.84 -10.09 1.44
CA THR A 68 3.28 -10.74 2.68
C THR A 68 4.80 -10.88 2.80
N ALA A 69 5.51 -10.89 1.67
CA ALA A 69 6.97 -11.01 1.62
C ALA A 69 7.70 -9.68 1.77
N ASN A 70 6.97 -8.56 1.78
CA ASN A 70 7.54 -7.22 1.87
C ASN A 70 6.90 -6.43 3.01
N GLY A 71 7.63 -5.46 3.56
CA GLY A 71 7.09 -4.59 4.59
C GLY A 71 6.14 -3.51 4.03
N ILE A 72 5.28 -3.00 4.90
CA ILE A 72 4.21 -2.04 4.56
C ILE A 72 4.72 -0.79 3.85
N THR A 73 5.92 -0.32 4.20
CA THR A 73 6.54 0.87 3.60
C THR A 73 6.84 0.63 2.14
N LYS A 74 7.43 -0.52 1.82
CA LYS A 74 7.76 -0.91 0.45
C LYS A 74 6.51 -1.10 -0.41
N VAL A 75 5.54 -1.89 0.06
CA VAL A 75 4.32 -2.17 -0.74
C VAL A 75 3.46 -0.93 -0.97
N SER A 76 3.51 0.04 -0.05
CA SER A 76 2.87 1.34 -0.24
C SER A 76 3.62 2.20 -1.27
N SER A 77 4.96 2.23 -1.19
CA SER A 77 5.82 2.95 -2.15
C SER A 77 5.69 2.38 -3.57
N ASP A 78 5.55 1.07 -3.70
CA ASP A 78 5.36 0.38 -4.99
C ASP A 78 3.93 0.56 -5.54
N GLY A 79 3.05 1.27 -4.81
CA GLY A 79 1.67 1.51 -5.21
C GLY A 79 0.79 0.26 -5.16
N ILE A 80 1.24 -0.83 -4.55
CA ILE A 80 0.48 -2.07 -4.38
C ILE A 80 -0.55 -1.92 -3.28
N PHE A 81 -0.20 -1.27 -2.18
CA PHE A 81 -1.11 -1.02 -1.07
C PHE A 81 -1.47 0.47 -0.97
N THR A 82 -2.72 0.78 -0.67
CA THR A 82 -3.15 2.14 -0.35
C THR A 82 -4.04 2.11 0.86
N ASN A 83 -3.68 2.89 1.88
CA ASN A 83 -4.42 3.01 3.12
C ASN A 83 -5.25 4.30 3.11
N TYR A 84 -6.56 4.17 3.29
CA TYR A 84 -7.52 5.29 3.28
C TYR A 84 -8.05 5.65 4.67
N THR A 85 -7.68 4.88 5.70
CA THR A 85 -7.97 5.11 7.14
C THR A 85 -9.45 5.10 7.54
N ARG A 86 -10.39 4.92 6.62
CA ARG A 86 -11.83 4.79 6.87
C ARG A 86 -12.55 4.21 5.66
N PHE A 87 -13.76 3.70 5.86
CA PHE A 87 -14.62 3.25 4.77
C PHE A 87 -15.03 4.45 3.90
N PRO A 88 -14.99 4.33 2.56
CA PRO A 88 -15.35 5.42 1.67
C PRO A 88 -16.83 5.79 1.72
N ASP A 89 -17.10 7.09 1.60
CA ASP A 89 -18.46 7.61 1.45
C ASP A 89 -19.10 7.16 0.12
N SER A 90 -20.44 7.08 0.11
CA SER A 90 -21.23 6.63 -1.05
C SER A 90 -21.02 7.43 -2.33
N ALA A 91 -20.54 8.67 -2.24
CA ALA A 91 -20.22 9.51 -3.40
C ALA A 91 -19.08 8.91 -4.26
N VAL A 92 -18.16 8.16 -3.65
CA VAL A 92 -16.97 7.58 -4.31
C VAL A 92 -16.91 6.06 -4.16
N ASN A 93 -17.99 5.42 -3.71
CA ASN A 93 -17.97 3.98 -3.44
C ASN A 93 -19.37 3.38 -3.62
N ASP A 94 -19.41 2.22 -4.27
CA ASP A 94 -20.67 1.49 -4.50
C ASP A 94 -20.90 0.38 -3.47
N PHE A 95 -19.89 0.03 -2.66
CA PHE A 95 -19.97 -0.99 -1.63
C PHE A 95 -20.65 -0.45 -0.36
N LYS A 96 -21.24 -1.36 0.42
CA LYS A 96 -21.69 -1.06 1.78
C LYS A 96 -20.70 -1.63 2.79
N CYS A 97 -20.47 -0.91 3.88
CA CYS A 97 -19.68 -1.43 4.99
C CYS A 97 -20.48 -2.57 5.65
N PRO A 98 -19.90 -3.76 5.88
CA PRO A 98 -20.55 -4.82 6.65
C PRO A 98 -20.87 -4.35 8.07
N ASP A 99 -22.00 -4.79 8.61
CA ASP A 99 -22.53 -4.31 9.91
C ASP A 99 -21.60 -4.63 11.08
N GLU A 100 -20.83 -5.72 10.97
CA GLU A 100 -19.90 -6.20 11.98
C GLU A 100 -18.52 -5.50 11.94
N ILE A 101 -18.28 -4.60 10.97
CA ILE A 101 -17.02 -3.88 10.79
C ILE A 101 -17.27 -2.38 10.95
N SER A 102 -16.45 -1.70 11.75
CA SER A 102 -16.57 -0.25 11.89
C SER A 102 -16.11 0.47 10.61
N VAL A 103 -16.86 1.51 10.24
CA VAL A 103 -16.47 2.45 9.17
C VAL A 103 -15.16 3.18 9.46
N ASP A 104 -14.77 3.28 10.73
CA ASP A 104 -13.54 3.95 11.18
C ASP A 104 -12.35 2.98 11.34
N GLU A 105 -12.51 1.70 10.98
CA GLU A 105 -11.35 0.80 10.84
C GLU A 105 -10.39 1.34 9.76
N ASN A 106 -9.14 0.88 9.79
CA ASN A 106 -8.11 1.38 8.88
C ASN A 106 -8.24 0.74 7.48
N TRP A 107 -9.28 1.15 6.75
CA TRP A 107 -9.63 0.61 5.44
C TRP A 107 -8.61 0.96 4.37
N GLY A 108 -8.41 0.04 3.43
CA GLY A 108 -7.46 0.19 2.35
C GLY A 108 -7.71 -0.81 1.22
N VAL A 109 -6.85 -0.73 0.21
CA VAL A 109 -6.93 -1.60 -0.97
C VAL A 109 -5.56 -2.16 -1.35
N ILE A 110 -5.57 -3.39 -1.83
CA ILE A 110 -4.48 -3.98 -2.61
C ILE A 110 -4.82 -3.77 -4.10
N LYS A 111 -3.93 -3.14 -4.86
CA LYS A 111 -4.14 -2.72 -6.25
C LYS A 111 -3.25 -3.50 -7.22
N ASN A 112 -3.41 -3.20 -8.51
CA ASN A 112 -2.54 -3.70 -9.58
C ASN A 112 -2.55 -5.23 -9.70
N ILE A 113 -3.73 -5.83 -9.59
CA ILE A 113 -3.93 -7.28 -9.67
C ILE A 113 -4.23 -7.65 -11.12
N GLY A 114 -3.22 -8.06 -11.88
CA GLY A 114 -3.40 -8.39 -13.32
C GLY A 114 -3.82 -7.20 -14.20
N GLY A 115 -3.70 -5.97 -13.68
CA GLY A 115 -4.13 -4.75 -14.38
C GLY A 115 -4.48 -3.60 -13.42
N GLN A 116 -4.80 -2.43 -13.97
CA GLN A 116 -4.99 -1.18 -13.20
C GLN A 116 -6.33 -1.10 -12.44
N LYS A 117 -7.35 -1.85 -12.86
CA LYS A 117 -8.70 -1.76 -12.26
C LYS A 117 -8.83 -2.64 -11.02
N ARG A 118 -8.50 -3.92 -11.19
CA ARG A 118 -8.75 -4.97 -10.20
C ARG A 118 -8.01 -4.66 -8.91
N ARG A 119 -8.74 -4.80 -7.81
CA ARG A 119 -8.27 -4.56 -6.46
C ARG A 119 -9.02 -5.44 -5.47
N VAL A 120 -8.45 -5.54 -4.28
CA VAL A 120 -9.09 -6.16 -3.13
C VAL A 120 -9.20 -5.12 -2.03
N ALA A 121 -10.40 -4.96 -1.49
CA ALA A 121 -10.68 -4.04 -0.41
C ALA A 121 -10.76 -4.77 0.93
N GLY A 122 -10.34 -4.08 1.98
CA GLY A 122 -10.29 -4.62 3.33
C GLY A 122 -9.81 -3.59 4.33
N PHE A 123 -9.50 -4.01 5.54
CA PHE A 123 -9.00 -3.14 6.59
C PHE A 123 -7.77 -3.74 7.29
N LEU A 124 -6.86 -2.89 7.74
CA LEU A 124 -5.60 -3.28 8.37
C LEU A 124 -5.69 -3.11 9.89
N LYS A 125 -5.55 -4.20 10.63
CA LYS A 125 -5.55 -4.19 12.11
C LYS A 125 -4.44 -5.09 12.64
N ASP A 126 -3.59 -4.55 13.50
CA ASP A 126 -2.46 -5.28 14.10
C ASP A 126 -1.53 -5.96 13.06
N ASN A 127 -1.28 -5.28 11.94
CA ASN A 127 -0.54 -5.78 10.77
C ASN A 127 -1.20 -6.97 10.05
N VAL A 128 -2.48 -7.25 10.32
CA VAL A 128 -3.29 -8.19 9.56
C VAL A 128 -4.22 -7.39 8.64
N PHE A 129 -4.10 -7.60 7.33
CA PHE A 129 -5.05 -7.09 6.36
C PHE A 129 -6.19 -8.10 6.21
N TYR A 130 -7.35 -7.72 6.73
CA TYR A 130 -8.58 -8.50 6.61
C TYR A 130 -9.23 -8.16 5.28
N ILE A 131 -9.17 -9.10 4.34
CA ILE A 131 -9.82 -9.00 3.04
C ILE A 131 -11.33 -9.11 3.26
N VAL A 132 -12.07 -8.17 2.68
CA VAL A 132 -13.54 -8.11 2.75
C VAL A 132 -14.15 -8.28 1.37
N PHE A 133 -13.69 -7.53 0.37
CA PHE A 133 -14.27 -7.54 -0.97
C PHE A 133 -13.23 -7.73 -2.06
N PHE A 134 -13.61 -8.50 -3.07
CA PHE A 134 -12.97 -8.48 -4.37
C PHE A 134 -13.67 -7.44 -5.26
N ASP A 135 -12.88 -6.62 -5.95
CA ASP A 135 -13.38 -5.55 -6.81
C ASP A 135 -12.62 -5.51 -8.13
N LYS A 136 -13.16 -6.20 -9.13
CA LYS A 136 -12.60 -6.23 -10.49
C LYS A 136 -12.78 -4.91 -11.24
N ASP A 137 -13.80 -4.13 -10.86
CA ASP A 137 -14.33 -3.02 -11.64
C ASP A 137 -13.92 -1.64 -11.12
N HIS A 138 -13.11 -1.57 -10.06
CA HIS A 138 -12.71 -0.32 -9.41
C HIS A 138 -13.94 0.46 -8.91
N ARG A 139 -14.84 -0.24 -8.21
CA ARG A 139 -16.03 0.34 -7.57
C ARG A 139 -15.79 0.74 -6.10
N PHE A 140 -14.73 0.22 -5.48
CA PHE A 140 -14.28 0.61 -4.15
C PHE A 140 -13.27 1.76 -4.25
N TRP A 141 -13.64 2.92 -3.68
CA TRP A 141 -12.86 4.15 -3.73
C TRP A 141 -12.53 4.61 -5.16
N LYS A 142 -13.59 4.96 -5.91
CA LYS A 142 -13.53 5.45 -7.29
C LYS A 142 -12.74 6.75 -7.36
N SER A 143 -11.70 6.78 -8.20
CA SER A 143 -11.05 8.05 -8.59
C SER A 143 -11.96 8.85 -9.52
N ARG A 144 -11.97 10.18 -9.39
CA ARG A 144 -12.57 11.05 -10.40
C ARG A 144 -11.84 10.81 -11.74
N LYS A 145 -12.61 10.71 -12.83
CA LYS A 145 -12.05 10.68 -14.19
C LYS A 145 -11.51 12.04 -14.58
#